data_AF-A0A1I5SRY5-F1
#
_entry.id   AF-A0A1I5SRY5-F1
#
_cell.length_a   1.000
_cell.length_b   1.000
_cell.length_c   1.000
_cell.angle_alpha   90.00
_cell.angle_beta   90.00
_cell.angle_gamma   90.00
#
_symmetry.space_group_name_H-M   'P 1'
#
loop_
_entity.id
_entity.type
_entity.pdbx_description
1 polymer ?
#
loop_
_entity_poly.entity_id
_entity_poly.type
_entity_poly.pdbx_seq_one_letter_code
_entity_poly.pdbx_strand_id
1 'polypeptide(L)'
;MKTSREILEAYDLTGSYRAAAALAGCDHHTVARYVALRAAGDSPVEREHRARPIDEYLPKIEELVVRSNGKVRADVVHKRY
;
A
#
# COMPACT_ATOMS: atom_id res chain seq x y z
N MET A 1 4.45 1.94 10.74
CA MET A 1 4.84 3.03 9.80
C MET A 1 4.12 4.27 10.26
N LYS A 2 4.80 5.42 10.35
CA LYS A 2 4.17 6.71 10.71
C LYS A 2 3.12 7.10 9.68
N THR A 3 2.15 7.92 10.09
CA THR A 3 1.14 8.48 9.20
C THR A 3 1.77 9.43 8.19
N SER A 4 1.11 9.65 7.05
CA SER A 4 1.59 10.58 6.02
C SER A 4 1.76 12.01 6.54
N ARG A 5 0.91 12.44 7.48
CA ARG A 5 1.03 13.73 8.17
C ARG A 5 2.32 13.85 8.99
N GLU A 6 2.62 12.86 9.83
CA GLU A 6 3.84 12.88 10.67
C GLU A 6 5.13 12.88 9.82
N ILE A 7 5.11 12.22 8.66
CA ILE A 7 6.24 12.23 7.71
C ILE A 7 6.45 13.62 7.11
N LEU A 8 5.36 14.32 6.77
CA LEU A 8 5.41 15.67 6.21
C LEU A 8 5.86 16.70 7.24
N GLU A 9 5.39 16.59 8.48
CA GLU A 9 5.85 17.45 9.59
C GLU A 9 7.35 17.29 9.85
N ALA A 10 7.88 16.05 9.79
CA ALA A 10 9.33 15.82 9.91
C ALA A 10 10.13 16.44 8.76
N TYR A 11 9.56 16.48 7.55
CA TYR A 11 10.16 17.18 6.42
C TYR A 11 10.13 18.70 6.60
N ASP A 12 9.01 19.26 7.06
CA ASP A 12 8.88 20.70 7.30
C ASP A 12 9.86 21.18 8.39
N LEU A 13 10.11 20.34 9.40
CA LEU A 13 11.10 20.62 10.45
C LEU A 13 12.54 20.59 9.95
N THR A 14 12.87 19.69 9.03
CA THR A 14 14.28 19.41 8.67
C THR A 14 14.69 19.94 7.29
N GLY A 15 13.75 20.20 6.40
CA GLY A 15 14.00 20.53 5.00
C GLY A 15 14.73 19.43 4.20
N SER A 16 14.88 18.22 4.75
CA SER A 16 15.72 17.16 4.19
C SER A 16 15.02 15.80 4.21
N TYR A 17 14.99 15.14 3.06
CA TYR A 17 14.38 13.80 2.95
C TYR A 17 15.07 12.75 3.82
N ARG A 18 16.39 12.81 3.95
CA ARG A 18 17.17 11.83 4.74
C ARG A 18 16.96 12.04 6.25
N ALA A 19 16.98 13.29 6.70
CA ALA A 19 16.77 13.62 8.11
C ALA A 19 15.33 13.34 8.53
N ALA A 20 14.35 13.74 7.72
CA ALA A 20 12.94 13.45 7.95
C ALA A 20 12.66 11.93 7.99
N ALA A 21 13.30 11.15 7.11
CA ALA A 21 13.17 9.70 7.08
C ALA A 21 13.65 9.03 8.38
N ALA A 22 14.80 9.48 8.90
CA ALA A 22 15.33 9.01 10.18
C ALA A 22 14.39 9.34 11.35
N LEU A 23 13.82 10.56 11.37
CA LEU A 23 12.87 10.98 12.40
C LEU A 23 11.51 10.24 12.31
N ALA A 24 11.01 10.01 11.10
CA ALA A 24 9.73 9.35 10.88
C ALA A 24 9.82 7.81 10.83
N GLY A 25 11.03 7.24 10.89
CA GLY A 25 11.25 5.80 10.81
C GLY A 25 10.76 5.18 9.50
N CYS A 26 11.00 5.85 8.37
CA CYS A 26 10.62 5.38 7.03
C CYS A 26 11.78 5.56 6.04
N ASP A 27 11.62 5.12 4.78
CA ASP A 27 12.61 5.38 3.75
C ASP A 27 12.46 6.79 3.16
N HIS A 28 13.57 7.44 2.84
CA HIS A 28 13.61 8.79 2.25
C HIS A 28 12.86 8.93 0.92
N HIS A 29 12.71 7.87 0.12
CA HIS A 29 11.85 7.90 -1.07
C HIS A 29 10.37 7.99 -0.70
N THR A 30 9.97 7.46 0.46
CA THR A 30 8.60 7.63 1.00
C THR A 30 8.36 9.10 1.36
N VAL A 31 9.34 9.75 2.00
CA VAL A 31 9.28 11.19 2.29
C VAL A 31 9.17 11.99 0.99
N ALA A 32 10.07 11.76 0.04
CA ALA A 32 10.08 12.46 -1.25
C ALA A 32 8.75 12.30 -2.01
N ARG A 33 8.19 11.08 -2.03
CA ARG A 33 6.89 10.81 -2.62
C ARG A 33 5.78 11.62 -1.96
N TYR A 34 5.70 11.64 -0.62
CA TYR A 34 4.63 12.37 0.06
C TYR A 34 4.77 13.88 -0.06
N VAL A 35 6.00 14.41 -0.08
CA VAL A 35 6.26 15.83 -0.37
C VAL A 35 5.79 16.19 -1.78
N ALA A 36 6.07 15.35 -2.78
CA ALA A 36 5.62 15.55 -4.15
C ALA A 36 4.09 15.51 -4.28
N LEU A 37 3.43 14.55 -3.61
CA LEU A 37 1.96 14.46 -3.58
C LEU A 37 1.34 15.71 -2.93
N ARG A 38 1.89 16.17 -1.80
CA ARG A 38 1.44 17.41 -1.16
C ARG A 38 1.60 18.62 -2.08
N ALA A 39 2.72 18.71 -2.81
CA ALA A 39 2.96 19.81 -3.74
C ALA A 39 2.00 19.79 -4.95
N ALA A 40 1.53 18.60 -5.35
CA ALA A 40 0.50 18.43 -6.38
C ALA A 40 -0.92 18.74 -5.88
N GLY A 41 -1.12 18.98 -4.59
CA GLY A 41 -2.45 19.12 -3.97
C GLY A 41 -3.15 17.78 -3.74
N ASP A 42 -2.46 16.67 -3.98
CA ASP A 42 -2.97 15.33 -3.75
C ASP A 42 -2.86 14.97 -2.27
N SER A 43 -3.92 14.36 -1.74
CA SER A 43 -3.81 13.71 -0.44
C SER A 43 -2.84 12.53 -0.56
N PRO A 44 -1.93 12.32 0.41
CA PRO A 44 -1.22 11.06 0.53
C PRO A 44 -2.20 9.98 0.97
N VAL A 45 -3.05 9.55 0.03
CA VAL A 45 -4.09 8.52 0.20
C VAL A 45 -3.42 7.21 0.61
N GLU A 46 -4.17 6.39 1.36
CA GLU A 46 -3.92 4.96 1.47
C GLU A 46 -3.54 4.41 0.11
N ARG A 47 -2.52 3.54 0.05
CA ARG A 47 -2.00 2.99 -1.21
C ARG A 47 -3.16 2.60 -2.11
N GLU A 48 -3.35 3.33 -3.21
CA GLU A 48 -4.30 2.93 -4.22
C GLU A 48 -4.06 1.46 -4.53
N HIS A 49 -5.15 0.70 -4.48
CA HIS A 49 -5.10 -0.71 -4.80
C HIS A 49 -4.66 -0.82 -6.25
N ARG A 50 -3.39 -1.18 -6.46
CA ARG A 50 -2.86 -1.38 -7.80
C ARG A 50 -3.57 -2.59 -8.38
N ALA A 51 -4.19 -2.41 -9.55
CA ALA A 51 -4.80 -3.50 -10.28
C ALA A 51 -3.80 -4.67 -10.40
N ARG A 52 -4.17 -5.80 -9.83
CA ARG A 52 -3.45 -7.07 -9.91
C ARG A 52 -4.17 -7.96 -10.93
N PRO A 53 -3.44 -8.85 -11.63
CA PRO A 53 -4.06 -9.82 -12.54
C PRO A 53 -5.16 -10.69 -11.91
N ILE A 54 -5.15 -10.84 -10.58
CA ILE A 54 -6.12 -11.66 -9.85
C ILE A 54 -7.42 -10.92 -9.51
N ASP A 55 -7.50 -9.61 -9.70
CA ASP A 55 -8.60 -8.83 -9.14
C ASP A 55 -9.95 -9.18 -9.79
N GLU A 56 -9.96 -9.55 -11.08
CA GLU A 56 -11.15 -10.09 -11.75
C GLU A 56 -11.65 -11.39 -11.10
N TYR A 57 -10.74 -12.18 -10.54
CA TYR A 57 -11.04 -13.49 -9.94
C TYR A 57 -11.24 -13.43 -8.43
N LEU A 58 -11.00 -12.28 -7.79
CA LEU A 58 -11.08 -12.13 -6.33
C LEU A 58 -12.43 -12.62 -5.77
N PRO A 59 -13.59 -12.24 -6.34
CA PRO A 59 -14.89 -12.69 -5.83
C PRO A 59 -15.03 -14.22 -5.85
N LYS A 60 -14.48 -14.87 -6.89
CA LYS A 60 -14.54 -16.33 -7.00
C LYS A 60 -13.60 -17.03 -6.03
N ILE A 61 -12.41 -16.46 -5.81
CA ILE A 61 -11.45 -16.97 -4.83
C ILE A 61 -12.05 -16.88 -3.42
N GLU A 62 -12.66 -15.75 -3.08
CA GLU A 62 -13.33 -15.55 -1.78
C GLU A 62 -14.46 -16.55 -1.55
N GLU A 63 -15.32 -16.78 -2.55
CA GLU A 63 -16.37 -17.82 -2.50
C GLU A 63 -15.77 -19.19 -2.16
N LEU A 64 -14.70 -19.59 -2.86
CA LEU A 64 -14.08 -20.91 -2.68
C LEU A 64 -13.36 -21.04 -1.32
N VAL A 65 -12.76 -19.96 -0.81
CA VAL A 65 -12.19 -19.91 0.54
C VAL A 65 -13.28 -20.11 1.58
N VAL A 66 -14.39 -19.37 1.48
CA VAL A 66 -15.51 -19.49 2.44
C VAL A 66 -16.11 -20.90 2.40
N ARG A 67 -16.42 -21.43 1.22
CA ARG A 67 -17.01 -22.77 1.06
C ARG A 67 -16.14 -23.91 1.56
N SER A 68 -14.82 -23.74 1.51
CA SER A 68 -13.85 -24.74 1.96
C SER A 68 -13.35 -24.52 3.39
N ASN A 69 -13.83 -23.48 4.08
CA ASN A 69 -13.27 -23.04 5.36
C ASN A 69 -11.74 -22.87 5.32
N GLY A 70 -11.25 -22.24 4.26
CA GLY A 70 -9.82 -22.00 4.03
C GLY A 70 -9.00 -23.22 3.61
N LYS A 71 -9.63 -24.35 3.26
CA LYS A 71 -8.94 -25.57 2.78
C LYS A 71 -8.82 -25.66 1.26
N VAL A 72 -9.23 -24.62 0.53
CA VAL A 72 -9.15 -24.56 -0.94
C VAL A 72 -7.70 -24.69 -1.44
N ARG A 73 -7.52 -25.43 -2.53
CA ARG A 73 -6.24 -25.64 -3.20
C ARG A 73 -6.25 -25.04 -4.60
N ALA A 74 -5.33 -24.11 -4.85
CA ALA A 74 -5.24 -23.41 -6.13
C ALA A 74 -4.99 -24.36 -7.31
N ASP A 75 -4.13 -25.36 -7.15
CA ASP A 75 -3.78 -26.32 -8.20
C ASP A 75 -4.95 -27.23 -8.60
N VAL A 76 -5.90 -27.46 -7.68
CA VAL A 76 -7.12 -28.23 -7.95
C VAL A 76 -8.19 -27.35 -8.59
N VAL A 77 -8.34 -26.12 -8.10
CA VAL A 77 -9.33 -25.15 -8.62
C VAL A 77 -8.98 -24.75 -10.05
N HIS A 78 -7.72 -24.49 -10.35
CA HIS A 78 -7.27 -24.10 -11.68
C HIS A 78 -7.46 -25.20 -12.75
N LYS A 79 -7.64 -26.46 -12.35
CA LYS A 79 -7.98 -27.54 -13.28
C LYS A 79 -9.49 -27.62 -13.57
N ARG A 80 -10.31 -26.93 -12.77
CA ARG A 80 -11.79 -26.95 -12.84
C ARG A 80 -12.37 -25.71 -13.53
N TYR A 81 -11.60 -24.63 -13.55
CA TYR A 81 -11.94 -23.33 -14.11
C TYR A 81 -10.80 -22.88 -15.01
#